data_AF-A0A139PCY4-F1
#
_entry.id   AF-A0A139PCY4-F1
#
_cell.length_a   1.000
_cell.length_b   1.000
_cell.length_c   1.000
_cell.angle_alpha   90.00
_cell.angle_beta   90.00
_cell.angle_gamma   90.00
#
_symmetry.space_group_name_H-M   'P 1'
#
loop_
_entity.id
_entity.type
_entity.pdbx_description
1 polymer ?
#
loop_
_entity_poly.entity_id
_entity_poly.type
_entity_poly.pdbx_seq_one_letter_code
_entity_poly.pdbx_strand_id
1 'polypeptide(L)'
;MKQAPSEGEALSVSLSQVFPTLTEEVTPSESKSKLKNDFDLEHFQRLMARDGLRFENEQADVLELFAIADEKKWTWFETYQLAKATAVAQLISVKRMREKIAQKPMSSDFSPKEMTIIREAKNKTPLQFLAEIKQTRKGNITQSERELLHQMASLGLLDEVINIVLLLTFNKVDSANVNEKYAMKVANDYAYQKIRTAEEAVLRIRERQQKGKEDQKSKTSSTKTNVPKWSNPEYKNQTSEETRLELERKKQEMLARLEEGGD
;
A
#
# COMPACT_ATOMS: atom_id res chain seq x y z
N MET A 1 69.26 2.33 4.45
CA MET A 1 68.74 2.56 5.82
C MET A 1 67.22 2.59 5.75
N LYS A 2 66.54 1.57 6.29
CA LYS A 2 65.07 1.51 6.36
C LYS A 2 64.63 2.09 7.70
N GLN A 3 63.73 3.07 7.69
CA GLN A 3 63.09 3.61 8.90
C GLN A 3 62.10 2.59 9.47
N ALA A 4 62.11 2.42 10.78
CA ALA A 4 61.17 1.59 11.53
C ALA A 4 59.80 2.30 11.65
N PRO A 5 58.68 1.56 11.64
CA PRO A 5 57.36 2.12 11.86
C PRO A 5 57.19 2.52 13.33
N SER A 6 56.64 3.70 13.57
CA SER A 6 56.25 4.18 14.91
C SER A 6 55.07 3.36 15.45
N GLU A 7 55.32 2.62 16.52
CA GLU A 7 54.27 1.98 17.33
C GLU A 7 53.50 3.08 18.09
N GLY A 8 52.30 3.40 17.63
CA GLY A 8 51.31 4.11 18.42
C GLY A 8 50.26 3.13 18.92
N GLU A 9 50.17 2.94 20.23
CA GLU A 9 49.10 2.16 20.85
C GLU A 9 47.79 2.97 20.89
N ALA A 10 46.68 2.37 20.48
CA ALA A 10 45.36 2.98 20.54
C ALA A 10 44.83 2.93 21.98
N LEU A 11 44.97 4.04 22.71
CA LEU A 11 44.36 4.21 24.04
C LEU A 11 42.83 4.35 23.90
N SER A 12 42.09 3.32 24.29
CA SER A 12 40.62 3.32 24.36
C SER A 12 40.14 3.97 25.66
N VAL A 13 40.33 5.28 25.79
CA VAL A 13 39.81 6.02 26.95
C VAL A 13 38.33 6.30 26.74
N SER A 14 37.50 5.94 27.73
CA SER A 14 36.06 6.21 27.67
C SER A 14 35.77 7.70 27.75
N LEU A 15 34.80 8.19 26.96
CA LEU A 15 34.47 9.61 26.88
C LEU A 15 34.09 10.22 28.24
N SER A 16 33.53 9.40 29.14
CA SER A 16 33.22 9.74 30.54
C SER A 16 34.44 10.04 31.41
N GLN A 17 35.61 9.49 31.09
CA GLN A 17 36.87 9.75 31.79
C GLN A 17 37.48 11.12 31.41
N VAL A 18 37.21 11.58 30.18
CA VAL A 18 37.78 12.82 29.65
C VAL A 18 36.91 14.03 29.98
N PHE A 19 35.60 13.82 30.19
CA PHE A 19 34.64 14.89 30.47
C PHE A 19 33.77 14.60 31.70
N PRO A 20 34.34 14.65 32.91
CA PRO A 20 33.57 14.44 34.15
C PRO A 20 32.50 15.51 34.40
N THR A 21 32.64 16.70 33.81
CA THR A 21 31.73 17.84 34.03
C THR A 21 30.47 17.83 33.16
N LEU A 22 30.38 16.96 32.14
CA LEU A 22 29.13 16.79 31.36
C LEU A 22 28.10 15.90 32.08
N THR A 23 28.53 15.16 33.09
CA THR A 23 27.68 14.21 33.84
C THR A 23 27.03 14.78 35.09
N GLU A 24 27.36 16.01 35.51
CA GLU A 24 26.87 16.59 36.77
C GLU A 24 25.44 17.17 36.71
N GLU A 25 24.80 17.28 35.54
CA GLU A 25 23.38 17.69 35.45
C GLU A 25 22.39 16.51 35.43
N VAL A 26 22.81 15.29 35.76
CA VAL A 26 21.88 14.17 35.95
C VAL A 26 22.07 13.61 37.36
N THR A 27 21.29 14.14 38.30
CA THR A 27 21.13 13.54 39.63
C THR A 27 20.78 12.05 39.48
N PRO A 28 21.58 11.12 40.03
CA PRO A 28 21.20 9.72 40.07
C PRO A 28 20.40 9.48 41.35
N SER A 29 19.10 9.81 41.33
CA SER A 29 18.18 9.36 42.36
C SER A 29 17.65 7.97 41.98
N GLU A 30 18.21 6.96 42.65
CA GLU A 30 17.56 5.74 43.13
C GLU A 30 16.45 5.11 42.27
N SER A 31 16.75 3.97 41.64
CA SER A 31 16.19 2.67 42.08
C SER A 31 16.65 1.53 41.17
N LYS A 32 17.59 0.73 41.68
CA LYS A 32 17.92 -0.60 41.14
C LYS A 32 16.77 -1.56 41.44
N SER A 33 15.70 -1.52 40.64
CA SER A 33 14.76 -2.65 40.44
C SER A 33 13.62 -2.25 39.50
N LYS A 34 13.81 -2.36 38.17
CA LYS A 34 12.75 -2.54 37.16
C LYS A 34 13.38 -2.78 35.79
N LEU A 35 13.85 -4.00 35.52
CA LEU A 35 13.82 -4.52 34.16
C LEU A 35 12.39 -5.01 33.87
N LYS A 36 11.45 -4.06 33.83
CA LYS A 36 10.05 -4.19 33.43
C LYS A 36 9.72 -2.89 32.70
N ASN A 37 9.90 -2.90 31.38
CA ASN A 37 9.71 -1.79 30.42
C ASN A 37 10.17 -0.40 30.86
N ASP A 38 11.25 0.05 30.25
CA ASP A 38 11.77 1.41 30.30
C ASP A 38 10.88 2.41 29.53
N PHE A 39 9.56 2.24 29.59
CA PHE A 39 8.62 3.15 28.95
C PHE A 39 8.26 4.27 29.95
N ASP A 40 8.88 5.42 29.75
CA ASP A 40 8.63 6.65 30.48
C ASP A 40 7.77 7.63 29.64
N LEU A 41 6.54 7.85 30.09
CA LEU A 41 5.58 8.74 29.44
C LEU A 41 5.98 10.21 29.53
N GLU A 42 6.62 10.65 30.62
CA GLU A 42 6.98 12.06 30.77
C GLU A 42 8.05 12.47 29.75
N HIS A 43 9.08 11.64 29.62
CA HIS A 43 10.14 11.86 28.64
C HIS A 43 9.59 11.80 27.20
N PHE A 44 8.66 10.88 26.94
CA PHE A 44 7.95 10.80 25.67
C PHE A 44 7.17 12.09 25.36
N GLN A 45 6.37 12.58 26.31
CA GLN A 45 5.57 13.80 26.14
C GLN A 45 6.44 15.06 26.01
N ARG A 46 7.56 15.16 26.72
CA ARG A 46 8.52 16.27 26.57
C ARG A 46 9.08 16.35 25.14
N LEU A 47 9.47 15.21 24.56
CA LEU A 47 9.93 15.18 23.17
C LEU A 47 8.80 15.49 22.18
N MET A 48 7.60 14.96 22.43
CA MET A 48 6.42 15.29 21.62
C MET A 48 6.16 16.79 21.60
N ALA A 49 6.14 17.43 22.77
CA ALA A 49 5.90 18.87 22.89
C ALA A 49 6.97 19.68 22.14
N ARG A 50 8.24 19.28 22.23
CA ARG A 50 9.34 19.90 21.49
C ARG A 50 9.17 19.78 19.97
N ASP A 51 8.75 18.61 19.49
CA ASP A 51 8.57 18.36 18.06
C ASP A 51 7.16 18.78 17.56
N GLY A 52 6.32 19.34 18.43
CA GLY A 52 4.96 19.81 18.12
C GLY A 52 3.93 18.70 17.92
N LEU A 53 4.24 17.47 18.35
CA LEU A 53 3.38 16.30 18.22
C LEU A 53 2.30 16.25 19.31
N ARG A 54 1.13 15.69 18.96
CA ARG A 54 -0.02 15.54 19.87
C ARG A 54 -0.67 14.18 19.73
N PHE A 55 -1.38 13.74 20.77
CA PHE A 55 -2.25 12.58 20.70
C PHE A 55 -3.59 12.94 20.06
N GLU A 56 -4.22 11.98 19.40
CA GLU A 56 -5.62 12.12 18.96
C GLU A 56 -6.53 11.89 20.16
N ASN A 57 -6.25 10.83 20.93
CA ASN A 57 -6.92 10.53 22.19
C ASN A 57 -5.89 10.04 23.21
N GLU A 58 -5.45 10.93 24.10
CA GLU A 58 -4.37 10.65 25.06
C GLU A 58 -4.60 9.36 25.86
N GLN A 59 -5.81 9.12 26.36
CA GLN A 59 -6.08 7.95 27.21
C GLN A 59 -5.96 6.64 26.43
N ALA A 60 -6.53 6.58 25.23
CA ALA A 60 -6.50 5.38 24.39
C ALA A 60 -5.11 5.18 23.76
N ASP A 61 -4.50 6.26 23.28
CA ASP A 61 -3.22 6.21 22.58
C ASP A 61 -2.09 5.83 23.53
N VAL A 62 -2.08 6.36 24.76
CA VAL A 62 -1.08 6.00 25.77
C VAL A 62 -1.17 4.52 26.13
N LEU A 63 -2.37 3.98 26.35
CA LEU A 63 -2.55 2.57 26.67
C LEU A 63 -1.99 1.66 25.55
N GLU A 64 -2.29 1.98 24.30
CA GLU A 64 -1.78 1.22 23.16
C GLU A 64 -0.27 1.41 22.95
N LEU A 65 0.29 2.59 23.22
CA LEU A 65 1.73 2.81 23.17
C LEU A 65 2.46 1.94 24.19
N PHE A 66 1.95 1.83 25.41
CA PHE A 66 2.46 0.91 26.41
C PHE A 66 2.39 -0.55 25.92
N ALA A 67 1.26 -0.95 25.30
CA ALA A 67 1.11 -2.29 24.74
C ALA A 67 2.13 -2.58 23.64
N ILE A 68 2.35 -1.63 22.71
CA ILE A 68 3.36 -1.75 21.64
C ILE A 68 4.78 -1.86 22.22
N ALA A 69 5.11 -1.00 23.19
CA ALA A 69 6.42 -1.00 23.82
C ALA A 69 6.70 -2.33 24.54
N ASP A 70 5.71 -2.88 25.25
CA ASP A 70 5.82 -4.18 25.92
C ASP A 70 5.96 -5.35 24.95
N GLU A 71 5.10 -5.40 23.91
CA GLU A 71 5.14 -6.44 22.88
C GLU A 71 6.48 -6.51 22.14
N LYS A 72 7.08 -5.35 21.86
CA LYS A 72 8.36 -5.25 21.16
C LYS A 72 9.57 -5.14 22.08
N LYS A 73 9.35 -4.98 23.38
CA LYS A 73 10.39 -4.68 24.38
C LYS A 73 11.23 -3.46 24.01
N TRP A 74 10.57 -2.44 23.46
CA TRP A 74 11.20 -1.19 23.06
C TRP A 74 11.30 -0.22 24.24
N THR A 75 12.32 0.62 24.18
CA THR A 75 12.46 1.77 25.08
C THR A 75 11.43 2.86 24.74
N TRP A 76 11.22 3.80 25.67
CA TRP A 76 10.38 4.97 25.40
C TRP A 76 10.86 5.76 24.17
N PHE A 77 12.17 5.83 23.95
CA PHE A 77 12.78 6.56 22.84
C PHE A 77 12.57 5.87 21.49
N GLU A 78 12.76 4.55 21.41
CA GLU A 78 12.47 3.78 20.19
C GLU A 78 10.99 3.86 19.82
N THR A 79 10.11 3.73 20.82
CA THR A 79 8.67 3.89 20.63
C THR A 79 8.34 5.31 20.13
N TYR A 80 9.02 6.33 20.65
CA TYR A 80 8.87 7.72 20.20
C TYR A 80 9.34 7.92 18.76
N GLN A 81 10.48 7.34 18.37
CA GLN A 81 10.97 7.42 16.99
C GLN A 81 9.96 6.82 16.01
N LEU A 82 9.37 5.67 16.34
CA LEU A 82 8.33 5.07 15.52
C LEU A 82 7.08 5.95 15.45
N ALA A 83 6.64 6.49 16.59
CA ALA A 83 5.49 7.38 16.65
C ALA A 83 5.70 8.63 15.78
N LYS A 84 6.88 9.25 15.89
CA LYS A 84 7.29 10.39 15.06
C LYS A 84 7.34 10.04 13.58
N ALA A 85 7.88 8.87 13.22
CA ALA A 85 7.98 8.43 11.83
C ALA A 85 6.62 8.09 11.20
N THR A 86 5.62 7.76 12.01
CA THR A 86 4.28 7.37 11.54
C THR A 86 3.22 8.45 11.78
N ALA A 87 3.59 9.57 12.40
CA ALA A 87 2.72 10.70 12.69
C ALA A 87 2.14 11.34 11.43
N VAL A 88 0.93 11.87 11.56
CA VAL A 88 0.14 12.47 10.49
C VAL A 88 -0.26 13.85 10.94
N ALA A 89 0.14 14.89 10.20
CA ALA A 89 -0.28 16.26 10.52
C ALA A 89 0.08 16.71 11.95
N GLN A 90 1.18 16.19 12.50
CA GLN A 90 1.57 16.37 13.90
C GLN A 90 0.71 15.61 14.94
N LEU A 91 -0.20 14.74 14.51
CA LEU A 91 -0.90 13.80 15.38
C LEU A 91 -0.23 12.42 15.33
N ILE A 92 0.00 11.83 16.50
CA ILE A 92 0.44 10.45 16.61
C ILE A 92 -0.74 9.54 16.26
N SER A 93 -0.51 8.58 15.38
CA SER A 93 -1.52 7.56 15.03
C SER A 93 -0.99 6.19 15.39
N VAL A 94 -1.51 5.64 16.50
CA VAL A 94 -1.18 4.29 16.96
C VAL A 94 -1.55 3.24 15.91
N LYS A 95 -2.65 3.44 15.16
CA LYS A 95 -3.05 2.57 14.05
C LYS A 95 -1.92 2.44 13.04
N ARG A 96 -1.34 3.55 12.59
CA ARG A 96 -0.21 3.55 11.65
C ARG A 96 1.06 2.97 12.25
N MET A 97 1.30 3.15 13.55
CA MET A 97 2.40 2.46 14.24
C MET A 97 2.24 0.94 14.16
N ARG A 98 1.04 0.41 14.45
CA ARG A 98 0.72 -1.03 14.31
C ARG A 98 0.91 -1.51 12.88
N GLU A 99 0.43 -0.76 11.90
CA GLU A 99 0.60 -1.11 10.48
C GLU A 99 2.08 -1.10 10.06
N LYS A 100 2.88 -0.15 10.55
CA LYS A 100 4.33 -0.08 10.32
C LYS A 100 5.07 -1.27 10.94
N ILE A 101 4.67 -1.67 12.15
CA ILE A 101 5.21 -2.85 12.84
C ILE A 101 4.86 -4.13 12.11
N ALA A 102 3.65 -4.22 11.55
CA ALA A 102 3.15 -5.38 10.84
C ALA A 102 3.60 -5.43 9.36
N GLN A 103 4.35 -4.43 8.91
CA GLN A 103 4.95 -4.36 7.59
C GLN A 103 5.99 -5.47 7.42
N LYS A 104 5.89 -6.21 6.32
CA LYS A 104 6.89 -7.21 5.93
C LYS A 104 7.61 -6.72 4.67
N PRO A 105 8.95 -6.83 4.60
CA PRO A 105 9.66 -6.51 3.37
C PRO A 105 9.20 -7.47 2.27
N MET A 106 8.81 -6.91 1.13
CA MET A 106 8.38 -7.67 -0.03
C MET A 106 9.37 -7.45 -1.17
N SER A 107 9.99 -8.52 -1.62
CA SER A 107 10.85 -8.50 -2.80
C SER A 107 10.08 -9.15 -3.95
N SER A 108 10.00 -8.46 -5.09
CA SER A 108 9.37 -8.95 -6.31
C SER A 108 10.12 -8.41 -7.54
N ASP A 109 9.86 -9.01 -8.70
CA ASP A 109 10.44 -8.62 -9.98
C ASP A 109 9.76 -7.35 -10.51
N PHE A 110 10.19 -6.22 -9.97
CA PHE A 110 9.73 -4.89 -10.39
C PHE A 110 10.48 -4.39 -11.62
N SER A 111 9.75 -3.77 -12.54
CA SER A 111 10.34 -3.03 -13.66
C SER A 111 11.21 -1.87 -13.13
N PRO A 112 12.25 -1.42 -13.85
CA PRO A 112 13.04 -0.25 -13.46
C PRO A 112 12.18 0.98 -13.16
N LYS A 113 11.10 1.20 -13.93
CA LYS A 113 10.14 2.30 -13.69
C LYS A 113 9.36 2.12 -12.40
N GLU A 114 8.91 0.91 -12.11
CA GLU A 114 8.19 0.58 -10.87
C GLU A 114 9.11 0.75 -9.66
N MET A 115 10.38 0.35 -9.79
CA MET A 115 11.38 0.51 -8.73
C MET A 115 11.67 1.98 -8.42
N THR A 116 11.74 2.85 -9.43
CA THR A 116 11.84 4.31 -9.23
C THR A 116 10.62 4.85 -8.47
N ILE A 117 9.41 4.44 -8.87
CA ILE A 117 8.17 4.85 -8.20
C ILE A 117 8.16 4.40 -6.73
N ILE A 118 8.50 3.14 -6.46
CA ILE A 118 8.55 2.60 -5.08
C ILE A 118 9.56 3.38 -4.24
N ARG A 119 10.74 3.67 -4.79
CA ARG A 119 11.77 4.45 -4.11
C ARG A 119 11.31 5.87 -3.79
N GLU A 120 10.66 6.55 -4.73
CA GLU A 120 10.14 7.90 -4.50
C GLU A 120 9.00 7.89 -3.48
N ALA A 121 8.09 6.92 -3.58
CA ALA A 121 6.98 6.76 -2.66
C ALA A 121 7.44 6.51 -1.22
N LYS A 122 8.55 5.78 -1.00
CA LYS A 122 9.08 5.49 0.34
C LYS A 122 9.82 6.67 0.98
N ASN A 123 10.47 7.50 0.18
CA ASN A 123 11.35 8.55 0.69
C ASN A 123 10.64 9.89 0.90
N LYS A 124 9.42 10.05 0.38
CA LYS A 124 8.69 11.33 0.39
C LYS A 124 7.43 11.24 1.25
N THR A 125 7.15 12.32 1.98
CA THR A 125 5.86 12.45 2.67
C THR A 125 4.73 12.67 1.66
N PRO A 126 3.47 12.36 1.97
CA PRO A 126 2.36 12.50 1.02
C PRO A 126 2.13 13.92 0.53
N LEU A 127 2.39 14.91 1.38
CA LEU A 127 2.32 16.32 1.02
C LEU A 127 3.44 16.73 0.05
N GLN A 128 4.67 16.28 0.29
CA GLN A 128 5.80 16.55 -0.61
C GLN A 128 5.61 15.86 -1.96
N PHE A 129 5.15 14.61 -1.95
CA PHE A 129 4.88 13.84 -3.17
C PHE A 129 3.77 14.48 -4.00
N LEU A 130 2.68 14.90 -3.36
CA LEU A 130 1.61 15.66 -4.02
C LEU A 130 2.14 16.98 -4.62
N ALA A 131 2.97 17.72 -3.87
CA ALA A 131 3.56 18.97 -4.33
C ALA A 131 4.37 18.79 -5.61
N GLU A 132 5.17 17.75 -5.70
CA GLU A 132 6.01 17.45 -6.86
C GLU A 132 5.17 17.08 -8.09
N ILE A 133 4.15 16.22 -7.92
CA ILE A 133 3.21 15.93 -9.02
C ILE A 133 2.55 17.22 -9.51
N LYS A 134 2.10 18.07 -8.58
CA LYS A 134 1.48 19.35 -8.93
C LYS A 134 2.43 20.33 -9.59
N GLN A 135 3.69 20.36 -9.19
CA GLN A 135 4.72 21.18 -9.82
C GLN A 135 4.91 20.80 -11.29
N THR A 136 4.93 19.51 -11.62
CA THR A 136 5.00 19.06 -13.03
C THR A 136 3.79 19.49 -13.86
N ARG A 137 2.62 19.63 -13.21
CA ARG A 137 1.35 20.03 -13.82
C ARG A 137 1.04 21.54 -13.69
N LYS A 138 1.97 22.33 -13.14
CA LYS A 138 1.80 23.78 -12.86
C LYS A 138 0.56 24.11 -12.02
N GLY A 139 0.20 23.21 -11.10
CA GLY A 139 -0.93 23.37 -10.18
C GLY A 139 -0.50 23.72 -8.76
N ASN A 140 -1.41 24.30 -7.98
CA ASN A 140 -1.23 24.55 -6.55
C ASN A 140 -2.01 23.52 -5.72
N ILE A 141 -1.52 23.16 -4.54
CA ILE A 141 -2.20 22.24 -3.61
C ILE A 141 -3.48 22.89 -3.09
N THR A 142 -4.61 22.18 -3.22
CA THR A 142 -5.90 22.65 -2.70
C THR A 142 -6.10 22.19 -1.26
N GLN A 143 -7.00 22.85 -0.53
CA GLN A 143 -7.34 22.43 0.84
C GLN A 143 -8.00 21.04 0.86
N SER A 144 -8.84 20.74 -0.14
CA SER A 144 -9.54 19.46 -0.24
C SER A 144 -8.58 18.28 -0.44
N GLU A 145 -7.45 18.49 -1.14
CA GLU A 145 -6.41 17.47 -1.28
C GLU A 145 -5.64 17.24 0.02
N ARG A 146 -5.39 18.29 0.81
CA ARG A 146 -4.77 18.12 2.14
C ARG A 146 -5.69 17.31 3.05
N GLU A 147 -6.98 17.62 3.01
CA GLU A 147 -8.00 16.89 3.77
C GLU A 147 -8.09 15.43 3.30
N LEU A 148 -8.05 15.17 2.00
CA LEU A 148 -7.99 13.83 1.43
C LEU A 148 -6.77 13.04 1.97
N LEU A 149 -5.60 13.66 2.07
CA LEU A 149 -4.41 13.01 2.64
C LEU A 149 -4.60 12.68 4.13
N HIS A 150 -5.21 13.58 4.90
CA HIS A 150 -5.56 13.31 6.29
C HIS A 150 -6.56 12.16 6.42
N GLN A 151 -7.58 12.11 5.56
CA GLN A 151 -8.56 11.03 5.52
C GLN A 151 -7.91 9.69 5.16
N MET A 152 -7.04 9.63 4.15
CA MET A 152 -6.32 8.39 3.82
C MET A 152 -5.42 7.93 4.97
N ALA A 153 -4.78 8.87 5.65
CA ALA A 153 -3.91 8.55 6.77
C ALA A 153 -4.69 8.10 8.02
N SER A 154 -5.89 8.64 8.27
CA SER A 154 -6.77 8.21 9.37
C SER A 154 -7.34 6.80 9.18
N LEU A 155 -7.42 6.31 7.93
CA LEU A 155 -7.70 4.90 7.61
C LEU A 155 -6.57 3.95 8.03
N GLY A 156 -5.39 4.47 8.43
CA GLY A 156 -4.24 3.65 8.82
C GLY A 156 -3.25 3.39 7.69
N LEU A 157 -3.45 3.97 6.50
CA LEU A 157 -2.53 3.81 5.37
C LEU A 157 -1.18 4.49 5.68
N LEU A 158 -0.09 3.80 5.37
CA LEU A 158 1.26 4.35 5.46
C LEU A 158 1.53 5.32 4.29
N ASP A 159 2.48 6.24 4.49
CA ASP A 159 2.80 7.30 3.52
C ASP A 159 3.17 6.74 2.15
N GLU A 160 3.92 5.65 2.11
CA GLU A 160 4.32 4.99 0.88
C GLU A 160 3.11 4.47 0.07
N VAL A 161 2.07 3.96 0.75
CA VAL A 161 0.86 3.47 0.10
C VAL A 161 0.00 4.65 -0.37
N ILE A 162 -0.11 5.70 0.43
CA ILE A 162 -0.82 6.94 0.05
C ILE A 162 -0.21 7.54 -1.22
N ASN A 163 1.12 7.57 -1.31
CA ASN A 163 1.84 8.06 -2.50
C ASN A 163 1.50 7.25 -3.75
N ILE A 164 1.43 5.92 -3.65
CA ILE A 164 1.03 5.06 -4.76
C ILE A 164 -0.44 5.30 -5.17
N VAL A 165 -1.34 5.49 -4.20
CA VAL A 165 -2.75 5.83 -4.48
C VAL A 165 -2.84 7.16 -5.21
N LEU A 166 -2.11 8.19 -4.76
CA LEU A 166 -2.04 9.48 -5.44
C LEU A 166 -1.57 9.32 -6.89
N LEU A 167 -0.44 8.65 -7.10
CA LEU A 167 0.10 8.42 -8.43
C LEU A 167 -0.91 7.71 -9.34
N LEU A 168 -1.59 6.67 -8.83
CA LEU A 168 -2.62 5.95 -9.57
C LEU A 168 -3.80 6.85 -9.96
N THR A 169 -4.21 7.75 -9.06
CA THR A 169 -5.35 8.66 -9.31
C THR A 169 -5.03 9.69 -10.39
N PHE A 170 -3.85 10.29 -10.35
CA PHE A 170 -3.37 11.23 -11.36
C PHE A 170 -3.08 10.58 -12.71
N ASN A 171 -2.73 9.29 -12.73
CA ASN A 171 -2.55 8.54 -13.98
C ASN A 171 -3.90 8.21 -14.63
N LYS A 172 -4.96 8.00 -13.83
CA LYS A 172 -6.28 7.67 -14.36
C LYS A 172 -7.00 8.84 -15.02
N VAL A 173 -6.88 10.04 -14.46
CA VAL A 173 -7.56 11.25 -14.95
C VAL A 173 -6.52 12.32 -15.19
N ASP A 174 -6.43 12.83 -16.42
CA ASP A 174 -5.53 13.92 -16.73
C ASP A 174 -6.13 15.25 -16.25
N SER A 175 -5.93 15.52 -14.96
CA SER A 175 -6.42 16.71 -14.26
C SER A 175 -5.30 17.31 -13.41
N ALA A 176 -5.36 18.62 -13.19
CA ALA A 176 -4.47 19.30 -12.25
C ALA A 176 -4.81 18.96 -10.79
N ASN A 177 -6.08 18.63 -10.51
CA ASN A 177 -6.58 18.28 -9.18
C ASN A 177 -6.84 16.78 -9.05
N VAL A 178 -6.64 16.26 -7.84
CA VAL A 178 -6.94 14.85 -7.50
C VAL A 178 -8.44 14.58 -7.59
N ASN A 179 -8.83 13.45 -8.18
CA ASN A 179 -10.19 12.96 -8.08
C ASN A 179 -10.40 12.30 -6.70
N GLU A 180 -10.89 13.08 -5.74
CA GLU A 180 -11.10 12.66 -4.34
C GLU A 180 -11.94 11.39 -4.21
N LYS A 181 -13.04 11.29 -4.96
CA LYS A 181 -13.93 10.12 -4.91
C LYS A 181 -13.21 8.85 -5.35
N TYR A 182 -12.44 8.94 -6.44
CA TYR A 182 -11.67 7.79 -6.93
C TYR A 182 -10.53 7.44 -5.98
N ALA A 183 -9.80 8.43 -5.46
CA ALA A 183 -8.72 8.24 -4.50
C ALA A 183 -9.22 7.55 -3.23
N MET A 184 -10.31 8.03 -2.63
CA MET A 184 -10.91 7.41 -1.44
C MET A 184 -11.39 5.99 -1.70
N LYS A 185 -11.97 5.71 -2.88
CA LYS A 185 -12.35 4.33 -3.22
C LYS A 185 -11.13 3.40 -3.21
N VAL A 186 -10.04 3.80 -3.85
CA VAL A 186 -8.81 3.00 -3.88
C VAL A 186 -8.19 2.88 -2.48
N ALA A 187 -8.16 3.97 -1.72
CA ALA A 187 -7.66 3.97 -0.34
C ALA A 187 -8.43 2.99 0.55
N ASN A 188 -9.77 3.00 0.47
CA ASN A 188 -10.62 2.05 1.18
C ASN A 188 -10.38 0.61 0.71
N ASP A 189 -10.26 0.37 -0.60
CA ASP A 189 -9.93 -0.97 -1.14
C ASP A 189 -8.59 -1.48 -0.55
N TYR A 190 -7.58 -0.60 -0.43
CA TYR A 190 -6.26 -0.93 0.09
C TYR A 190 -6.25 -1.15 1.59
N ALA A 191 -6.96 -0.30 2.35
CA ALA A 191 -7.17 -0.49 3.78
C ALA A 191 -7.90 -1.81 4.08
N TYR A 192 -8.92 -2.14 3.30
CA TYR A 192 -9.66 -3.41 3.42
C TYR A 192 -8.77 -4.62 3.13
N GLN A 193 -7.92 -4.54 2.11
CA GLN A 193 -6.99 -5.60 1.73
C GLN A 193 -5.74 -5.66 2.64
N LYS A 194 -5.60 -4.74 3.60
CA LYS A 194 -4.45 -4.61 4.51
C LYS A 194 -3.13 -4.44 3.76
N ILE A 195 -3.17 -3.66 2.67
CA ILE A 195 -1.97 -3.34 1.88
C ILE A 195 -1.12 -2.34 2.67
N ARG A 196 0.08 -2.76 3.04
CA ARG A 196 0.98 -2.00 3.92
C ARG A 196 2.18 -1.42 3.21
N THR A 197 2.58 -1.99 2.08
CA THR A 197 3.83 -1.65 1.40
C THR A 197 3.57 -1.01 0.05
N ALA A 198 4.49 -0.16 -0.42
CA ALA A 198 4.43 0.37 -1.77
C ALA A 198 4.57 -0.74 -2.82
N GLU A 199 5.39 -1.77 -2.54
CA GLU A 199 5.57 -2.95 -3.38
C GLU A 199 4.24 -3.67 -3.64
N GLU A 200 3.51 -3.98 -2.58
CA GLU A 200 2.22 -4.67 -2.66
C GLU A 200 1.18 -3.80 -3.39
N ALA A 201 1.17 -2.50 -3.15
CA ALA A 201 0.30 -1.56 -3.87
C ALA A 201 0.58 -1.56 -5.39
N VAL A 202 1.85 -1.57 -5.79
CA VAL A 202 2.26 -1.63 -7.21
C VAL A 202 1.88 -2.98 -7.84
N LEU A 203 2.10 -4.09 -7.14
CA LEU A 203 1.63 -5.41 -7.60
C LEU A 203 0.12 -5.40 -7.83
N ARG A 204 -0.63 -4.77 -6.92
CA ARG A 204 -2.08 -4.66 -7.04
C ARG A 204 -2.52 -3.85 -8.25
N ILE A 205 -1.77 -2.81 -8.61
CA ILE A 205 -1.99 -2.03 -9.84
C ILE A 205 -1.74 -2.92 -11.07
N ARG A 206 -0.65 -3.69 -11.08
CA ARG A 206 -0.30 -4.60 -12.17
C ARG A 206 -1.38 -5.66 -12.40
N GLU A 207 -1.85 -6.31 -11.35
CA GLU A 207 -2.96 -7.28 -11.43
C GLU A 207 -4.24 -6.66 -12.01
N ARG A 208 -4.60 -5.45 -11.53
CA ARG A 208 -5.81 -4.75 -11.99
C ARG A 208 -5.70 -4.37 -13.47
N GLN A 209 -4.52 -3.95 -13.92
CA GLN A 209 -4.21 -3.67 -15.32
C GLN A 209 -4.30 -4.93 -16.19
N GLN A 210 -3.81 -6.07 -15.70
CA GLN A 210 -3.88 -7.35 -16.42
C GLN A 210 -5.32 -7.85 -16.56
N LYS A 211 -6.11 -7.85 -15.46
CA LYS A 211 -7.53 -8.23 -15.50
C LYS A 211 -8.34 -7.37 -16.46
N GLY A 212 -8.12 -6.05 -16.45
CA GLY A 212 -8.79 -5.15 -17.39
C GLY A 212 -8.50 -5.47 -18.87
N LYS A 213 -7.28 -5.90 -19.19
CA LYS A 213 -6.90 -6.32 -20.55
C LYS A 213 -7.54 -7.65 -20.94
N GLU A 214 -7.63 -8.59 -20.00
CA GLU A 214 -8.25 -9.90 -20.23
C GLU A 214 -9.76 -9.79 -20.42
N ASP A 215 -10.43 -8.95 -19.63
CA ASP A 215 -11.86 -8.61 -19.78
C ASP A 215 -12.17 -7.85 -21.09
N GLN A 216 -11.25 -7.00 -21.56
CA GLN A 216 -11.38 -6.37 -22.88
C GLN A 216 -11.19 -7.38 -24.01
N LYS A 217 -10.25 -8.32 -23.86
CA LYS A 217 -9.99 -9.36 -24.87
C LYS A 217 -11.16 -10.36 -24.97
N SER A 218 -11.80 -10.71 -23.86
CA SER A 218 -12.99 -11.56 -23.82
C SER A 218 -14.27 -10.87 -24.34
N LYS A 219 -14.36 -9.54 -24.23
CA LYS A 219 -15.42 -8.75 -24.90
C LYS A 219 -15.20 -8.61 -26.41
N THR A 220 -13.96 -8.52 -26.89
CA THR A 220 -13.68 -8.51 -28.34
C THR A 220 -13.86 -9.86 -29.02
N SER A 221 -13.85 -10.98 -28.28
CA SER A 221 -14.12 -12.32 -28.84
C SER A 221 -15.60 -12.72 -28.79
N SER A 222 -16.46 -11.90 -28.18
CA SER A 222 -17.90 -12.14 -28.08
C SER A 222 -18.72 -11.06 -28.80
N THR A 223 -18.36 -10.76 -30.05
CA THR A 223 -19.30 -10.15 -30.99
C THR A 223 -20.40 -11.16 -31.26
N LYS A 224 -21.43 -11.20 -30.40
CA LYS A 224 -22.68 -11.87 -30.70
C LYS A 224 -23.36 -11.07 -31.82
N THR A 225 -23.06 -11.42 -33.05
CA THR A 225 -23.73 -10.87 -34.23
C THR A 225 -25.21 -11.25 -34.14
N ASN A 226 -26.12 -10.27 -34.19
CA ASN A 226 -27.57 -10.50 -34.23
C ASN A 226 -28.05 -11.04 -35.60
N VAL A 227 -27.12 -11.60 -36.39
CA VAL A 227 -27.36 -12.12 -37.73
C VAL A 227 -27.18 -13.64 -37.66
N PRO A 228 -28.21 -14.43 -37.99
CA PRO A 228 -28.12 -15.86 -37.99
C PRO A 228 -26.98 -16.38 -38.89
N LYS A 229 -26.34 -17.48 -38.47
CA LYS A 229 -25.18 -18.07 -39.17
C LYS A 229 -25.45 -18.50 -40.62
N TRP A 230 -26.72 -18.66 -41.02
CA TRP A 230 -27.13 -18.98 -42.40
C TRP A 230 -27.07 -17.78 -43.36
N SER A 231 -26.87 -16.56 -42.86
CA SER A 231 -26.67 -15.35 -43.68
C SER A 231 -25.24 -15.19 -44.20
N ASN A 232 -24.32 -16.10 -43.87
CA ASN A 232 -22.94 -16.05 -44.35
C ASN A 232 -22.82 -16.71 -45.74
N PRO A 233 -22.19 -16.04 -46.73
CA PRO A 233 -22.05 -16.55 -48.10
C PRO A 233 -21.17 -17.82 -48.21
N GLU A 234 -20.37 -18.12 -47.18
CA GLU A 234 -19.53 -19.33 -47.08
C GLU A 234 -20.20 -20.47 -46.28
N TYR A 235 -21.50 -20.38 -45.99
CA TYR A 235 -22.21 -21.41 -45.24
C TYR A 235 -22.34 -22.71 -46.05
N LYS A 236 -21.57 -23.73 -45.68
CA LYS A 236 -21.68 -25.10 -46.21
C LYS A 236 -22.37 -26.01 -45.20
N ASN A 237 -23.53 -26.55 -45.58
CA ASN A 237 -24.21 -27.62 -44.85
C ASN A 237 -23.40 -28.92 -44.98
N GLN A 238 -22.44 -29.13 -44.10
CA GLN A 238 -21.79 -30.44 -43.97
C GLN A 238 -22.64 -31.27 -43.01
N THR A 239 -23.72 -31.85 -43.53
CA THR A 239 -24.42 -32.96 -42.84
C THR A 239 -23.69 -34.24 -43.22
N SER A 240 -23.02 -34.88 -42.26
CA SER A 240 -22.35 -36.17 -42.47
C SER A 240 -23.36 -37.20 -42.97
N GLU A 241 -22.98 -38.08 -43.90
CA GLU A 241 -23.92 -39.03 -44.53
C GLU A 241 -24.71 -39.88 -43.53
N GLU A 242 -24.10 -40.25 -42.41
CA GLU A 242 -24.76 -40.95 -41.29
C GLU A 242 -25.95 -40.18 -40.70
N THR A 243 -25.79 -38.86 -40.48
CA THR A 243 -26.87 -38.03 -39.92
C THR A 243 -27.98 -37.77 -40.93
N ARG A 244 -27.66 -37.83 -42.23
CA ARG A 244 -28.64 -37.69 -43.31
C ARG A 244 -29.52 -38.94 -43.42
N LEU A 245 -28.92 -40.13 -43.31
CA LEU A 245 -29.62 -41.41 -43.30
C LEU A 245 -30.54 -41.54 -42.08
N GLU A 246 -30.08 -41.08 -40.92
CA GLU A 246 -30.87 -41.09 -39.69
C GLU A 246 -32.07 -40.10 -39.74
N LEU A 247 -31.87 -38.94 -40.38
CA LEU A 247 -32.96 -37.99 -40.66
C LEU A 247 -33.96 -38.53 -41.68
N GLU A 248 -33.52 -39.23 -42.72
CA GLU A 248 -34.42 -39.89 -43.68
C GLU A 248 -35.23 -41.01 -43.03
N ARG A 249 -34.59 -41.82 -42.18
CA ARG A 249 -35.28 -42.83 -41.40
C ARG A 249 -36.33 -42.22 -40.48
N LYS A 250 -35.99 -41.15 -39.75
CA LYS A 250 -36.96 -40.42 -38.93
C LYS A 250 -38.09 -39.80 -39.75
N LYS A 251 -37.77 -39.28 -40.94
CA LYS A 251 -38.78 -38.72 -41.86
C LYS A 251 -39.76 -39.78 -42.32
N GLN A 252 -39.27 -40.96 -42.70
CA GLN A 252 -40.12 -42.09 -43.09
C GLN A 252 -40.98 -42.59 -41.92
N GLU A 253 -40.42 -42.69 -40.71
CA GLU A 253 -41.16 -43.08 -39.52
C GLU A 253 -42.30 -42.08 -39.20
N MET A 254 -42.04 -40.77 -39.34
CA MET A 254 -43.08 -39.76 -39.15
C MET A 254 -44.13 -39.76 -40.26
N LEU A 255 -43.77 -40.07 -41.50
CA LEU A 255 -44.72 -40.22 -42.62
C LEU A 255 -45.61 -41.45 -42.41
N ALA A 256 -45.04 -42.59 -42.04
CA ALA A 256 -45.80 -43.79 -41.71
C ALA A 256 -46.76 -43.54 -40.53
N ARG A 257 -46.32 -42.80 -39.51
CA ARG A 257 -47.17 -42.40 -38.39
C ARG A 257 -48.28 -41.42 -38.79
N LEU A 258 -48.11 -40.65 -39.86
CA LEU A 258 -49.15 -39.77 -40.41
C LEU A 258 -50.15 -40.55 -41.27
N GLU A 259 -49.70 -41.57 -41.99
CA GLU A 259 -50.55 -42.47 -42.79
C GLU A 259 -51.37 -43.43 -41.89
N GLU A 260 -50.81 -43.89 -40.77
CA GLU A 260 -51.50 -44.76 -39.80
C GLU A 260 -52.46 -43.99 -38.86
N GLY A 261 -52.33 -42.67 -38.76
CA GLY A 261 -53.22 -41.79 -37.98
C GLY A 261 -54.29 -41.07 -38.81
N GLY A 262 -54.54 -41.53 -40.04
CA GLY A 262 -55.42 -40.91 -41.03
C GLY A 262 -56.68 -41.71 -41.39
N ASP A 263 -57.18 -42.56 -40.48
CA ASP A 263 -58.50 -43.21 -40.52
C ASP A 263 -59.21 -43.05 -39.16
#